data_AF-A0A5D0SFJ9-F1
#
_entry.id   AF-A0A5D0SFJ9-F1
#
_cell.length_a   1.000
_cell.length_b   1.000
_cell.length_c   1.000
_cell.angle_alpha   90.00
_cell.angle_beta   90.00
_cell.angle_gamma   90.00
#
_symmetry.space_group_name_H-M   'P 1'
#
loop_
_entity.id
_entity.type
_entity.pdbx_description
1 polymer ?
#
loop_
_entity_poly.entity_id
_entity_poly.type
_entity_poly.pdbx_seq_one_letter_code
_entity_poly.pdbx_strand_id
1 'polypeptide(L)'
;MGRNRDKDIEEITRLALVAPERLRHRILTLLDGVGVPMASALLAVCNPRLFTVVDFRAIETLQLHRELDDAPAYPVYLEVCRAVAERVGTDLRTLDRALWQRSKECGTA
;
A
#
# COMPACT_ATOMS: atom_id res chain seq x y z
N MET A 1 -22.56 -0.94 12.66
CA MET A 1 -21.17 -1.42 12.56
C MET A 1 -21.23 -2.91 12.25
N GLY A 2 -20.84 -3.31 11.04
CA GLY A 2 -21.04 -4.67 10.54
C GLY A 2 -19.87 -5.54 10.94
N ARG A 3 -19.98 -6.27 12.06
CA ARG A 3 -18.91 -7.13 12.54
C ARG A 3 -18.56 -8.20 11.50
N ASN A 4 -17.29 -8.25 11.07
CA ASN A 4 -16.79 -9.34 10.25
C ASN A 4 -16.99 -10.67 10.97
N ARG A 5 -17.61 -11.67 10.32
CA ARG A 5 -17.66 -13.04 10.84
C ARG A 5 -16.35 -13.75 10.47
N ASP A 6 -15.92 -14.70 11.28
CA ASP A 6 -14.68 -15.46 11.04
C ASP A 6 -14.62 -16.06 9.62
N LYS A 7 -15.75 -16.59 9.15
CA LYS A 7 -15.89 -17.13 7.79
C LYS A 7 -15.73 -16.06 6.70
N ASP A 8 -16.27 -14.85 6.91
CA ASP A 8 -16.12 -13.76 5.93
C ASP A 8 -14.66 -13.31 5.87
N ILE A 9 -13.98 -13.23 7.01
CA ILE A 9 -12.55 -12.90 7.08
C ILE A 9 -11.73 -13.91 6.28
N GLU A 10 -11.96 -15.20 6.52
CA GLU A 10 -11.25 -16.27 5.83
C GLU A 10 -11.51 -16.25 4.32
N GLU A 11 -12.78 -16.18 3.90
CA GLU A 11 -13.16 -16.24 2.48
C GLU A 11 -12.66 -15.02 1.71
N ILE A 12 -12.85 -13.80 2.24
CA ILE A 12 -12.41 -12.57 1.58
C ILE A 12 -10.88 -12.52 1.49
N THR A 13 -10.18 -12.88 2.57
CA THR A 13 -8.71 -12.89 2.56
C THR A 13 -8.17 -13.92 1.58
N ARG A 14 -8.72 -15.14 1.58
CA ARG A 14 -8.34 -16.18 0.61
C ARG A 14 -8.58 -15.71 -0.82
N LEU A 15 -9.76 -15.16 -1.10
CA LEU A 15 -10.12 -14.64 -2.42
C LEU A 15 -9.15 -13.53 -2.85
N ALA A 16 -8.82 -12.61 -1.95
CA ALA A 16 -7.88 -11.53 -2.25
C ALA A 16 -6.50 -12.07 -2.64
N LEU A 17 -5.97 -13.10 -1.96
CA LEU A 17 -4.62 -13.60 -2.21
C LEU A 17 -4.48 -14.38 -3.53
N VAL A 18 -5.57 -15.01 -4.00
CA VAL A 18 -5.58 -15.76 -5.28
C VAL A 18 -6.07 -14.93 -6.47
N ALA A 19 -6.74 -13.80 -6.23
CA ALA A 19 -7.23 -12.93 -7.28
C ALA A 19 -6.07 -12.32 -8.11
N PRO A 20 -6.36 -11.85 -9.34
CA PRO A 20 -5.39 -11.05 -10.09
C PRO A 20 -4.98 -9.81 -9.28
N GLU A 21 -3.70 -9.44 -9.38
CA GLU A 21 -3.05 -8.40 -8.56
C GLU A 21 -3.89 -7.12 -8.39
N ARG A 22 -4.40 -6.58 -9.51
CA ARG A 22 -5.22 -5.35 -9.55
C ARG A 22 -6.49 -5.37 -8.68
N LEU A 23 -6.98 -6.55 -8.28
CA LEU A 23 -8.19 -6.68 -7.46
C LEU A 23 -7.90 -6.95 -5.99
N ARG A 24 -6.69 -7.44 -5.64
CA ARG A 24 -6.41 -7.95 -4.29
C ARG A 24 -6.68 -6.90 -3.22
N HIS A 25 -6.19 -5.69 -3.45
CA HIS A 25 -6.39 -4.55 -2.55
C HIS A 25 -7.87 -4.24 -2.36
N ARG A 26 -8.62 -4.11 -3.46
CA ARG A 26 -10.06 -3.80 -3.43
C ARG A 26 -10.88 -4.91 -2.76
N ILE A 27 -10.51 -6.18 -2.95
CA ILE A 27 -11.20 -7.30 -2.29
C ILE A 27 -11.02 -7.23 -0.78
N LEU A 28 -9.81 -6.92 -0.28
CA LEU A 28 -9.58 -6.76 1.16
C LEU A 28 -10.40 -5.63 1.77
N THR A 29 -10.69 -4.56 1.01
CA THR A 29 -11.53 -3.45 1.49
C THR A 29 -13.01 -3.80 1.68
N LEU A 30 -13.44 -5.03 1.34
CA LEU A 30 -14.78 -5.52 1.65
C LEU A 30 -14.95 -5.88 3.13
N LEU A 31 -13.86 -6.06 3.88
CA LEU A 31 -13.90 -6.31 5.31
C LEU A 31 -14.18 -5.00 6.08
N ASP A 32 -15.08 -5.05 7.06
CA ASP A 32 -15.37 -3.91 7.93
C ASP A 32 -14.11 -3.49 8.69
N GLY A 33 -13.79 -2.19 8.67
CA GLY A 33 -12.56 -1.65 9.27
C GLY A 33 -11.28 -1.80 8.42
N VAL A 34 -11.34 -2.43 7.25
CA VAL A 34 -10.18 -2.54 6.34
C VAL A 34 -10.26 -1.46 5.27
N GLY A 35 -9.74 -0.28 5.59
CA GLY A 35 -9.56 0.81 4.63
C GLY A 35 -8.36 0.61 3.69
N VAL A 36 -8.16 1.56 2.78
CA VAL A 36 -7.05 1.56 1.80
C VAL A 36 -5.67 1.33 2.45
N PRO A 37 -5.29 2.00 3.57
CA PRO A 37 -4.00 1.76 4.21
C PRO A 37 -3.88 0.35 4.78
N MET A 38 -4.94 -0.14 5.45
CA MET A 38 -4.92 -1.47 6.08
C MET A 38 -4.85 -2.58 5.03
N ALA A 39 -5.61 -2.47 3.94
CA ALA A 39 -5.54 -3.42 2.82
C ALA A 39 -4.13 -3.48 2.21
N SER A 40 -3.47 -2.32 2.03
CA SER A 40 -2.08 -2.29 1.53
C SER A 40 -1.09 -2.93 2.50
N ALA A 41 -1.27 -2.72 3.80
CA ALA A 41 -0.42 -3.30 4.84
C ALA A 41 -0.54 -4.82 4.88
N LEU A 42 -1.77 -5.35 4.79
CA LEU A 42 -2.01 -6.79 4.70
C LEU A 42 -1.29 -7.40 3.49
N LEU A 43 -1.40 -6.78 2.30
CA LEU A 43 -0.72 -7.26 1.10
C LEU A 43 0.81 -7.19 1.23
N ALA A 44 1.34 -6.11 1.78
CA ALA A 44 2.78 -5.94 2.01
C ALA A 44 3.33 -6.95 3.02
N VAL A 45 2.56 -7.31 4.05
CA VAL A 45 2.93 -8.39 4.99
C VAL A 45 2.94 -9.74 4.28
N CYS A 46 1.93 -10.03 3.45
CA CYS A 46 1.85 -11.30 2.73
C CYS A 46 2.94 -11.44 1.64
N ASN A 47 3.27 -10.36 0.94
CA ASN A 47 4.31 -10.36 -0.08
C ASN A 47 4.97 -8.97 -0.25
N PRO A 48 6.02 -8.68 0.53
CA PRO A 48 6.70 -7.38 0.51
C PRO A 48 7.50 -7.13 -0.78
N ARG A 49 7.66 -8.15 -1.65
CA ARG A 49 8.33 -7.98 -2.94
C ARG A 49 7.39 -7.40 -4.00
N LEU A 50 6.08 -7.64 -3.87
CA LEU A 50 5.09 -7.22 -4.85
C LEU A 50 4.29 -6.00 -4.39
N PHE A 51 4.12 -5.81 -3.09
CA PHE A 51 3.27 -4.77 -2.52
C PHE A 51 4.04 -3.92 -1.53
N THR A 52 3.65 -2.66 -1.44
CA THR A 52 4.09 -1.73 -0.42
C THR A 52 2.89 -1.10 0.30
N VAL A 53 3.14 -0.56 1.49
CA VAL A 53 2.14 0.12 2.31
C VAL A 53 1.89 1.51 1.70
N VAL A 54 0.63 1.93 1.65
CA VAL A 54 0.29 3.32 1.41
C VAL A 54 0.07 4.04 2.73
N ASP A 55 0.90 5.04 2.99
CA ASP A 55 0.82 5.89 4.17
C ASP A 55 1.07 7.35 3.78
N PHE A 56 0.60 8.27 4.62
CA PHE A 56 0.63 9.71 4.31
C PHE A 56 2.06 10.26 4.20
N ARG A 57 3.05 9.67 4.88
CA ARG A 57 4.46 10.11 4.86
C ARG A 57 5.14 9.68 3.57
N ALA A 58 4.83 8.48 3.10
CA ALA A 58 5.27 8.02 1.79
C ALA A 58 4.66 8.89 0.68
N ILE A 59 3.36 9.18 0.75
CA ILE A 59 2.68 10.10 -0.19
C ILE A 59 3.32 11.50 -0.16
N GLU A 60 3.49 12.08 1.03
CA GLU A 60 4.10 13.40 1.20
C GLU A 60 5.49 13.45 0.56
N THR A 61 6.32 12.43 0.79
CA THR A 61 7.67 12.37 0.20
C THR A 61 7.61 12.25 -1.32
N LEU A 62 6.73 11.41 -1.88
CA LEU A 62 6.56 11.29 -3.33
C LEU A 62 6.08 12.61 -3.95
N GLN A 63 5.17 13.33 -3.29
CA GLN A 63 4.68 14.64 -3.71
C GLN A 63 5.79 15.71 -3.68
N LEU A 64 6.58 15.76 -2.60
CA LEU A 64 7.73 16.65 -2.49
C LEU A 64 8.74 16.45 -3.63
N HIS A 65 8.87 15.21 -4.11
CA HIS A 65 9.74 14.85 -5.21
C HIS A 65 9.06 14.85 -6.59
N ARG A 66 7.79 15.28 -6.69
CA ARG A 66 7.00 15.34 -7.93
C ARG A 66 6.84 13.98 -8.63
N GLU A 67 6.90 12.90 -7.87
CA GLU A 67 6.61 11.54 -8.34
C GLU A 67 5.09 11.27 -8.32
N LEU A 68 4.33 12.09 -7.60
CA LEU A 68 2.91 11.94 -7.40
C LEU A 68 2.26 13.31 -7.22
N ASP A 69 1.18 13.61 -7.94
CA ASP A 69 0.53 14.93 -7.88
C ASP A 69 -0.60 15.00 -6.82
N ASP A 70 -1.39 13.94 -6.67
CA ASP A 70 -2.55 13.86 -5.76
C ASP A 70 -2.49 12.62 -4.84
N ALA A 71 -3.55 12.33 -4.07
CA ALA A 71 -3.72 11.05 -3.38
C ALA A 71 -4.39 10.02 -4.31
N PRO A 72 -3.63 9.18 -5.04
CA PRO A 72 -4.17 8.34 -6.08
C PRO A 72 -4.88 7.11 -5.50
N ALA A 73 -5.59 6.38 -6.37
CA ALA A 73 -5.99 5.02 -6.04
C ALA A 73 -4.74 4.13 -5.80
N TYR A 74 -4.86 3.14 -4.92
CA TYR A 74 -3.74 2.26 -4.52
C TYR A 74 -2.96 1.64 -5.70
N PRO A 75 -3.59 1.12 -6.78
CA PRO A 75 -2.82 0.57 -7.90
C PRO A 75 -1.89 1.59 -8.55
N VAL A 76 -2.30 2.85 -8.66
CA VAL A 76 -1.47 3.92 -9.25
C VAL A 76 -0.31 4.25 -8.30
N TYR A 77 -0.58 4.36 -7.00
CA TYR A 77 0.49 4.51 -5.99
C TYR A 77 1.52 3.38 -6.07
N LEU A 78 1.06 2.12 -6.17
CA LEU A 78 1.94 0.96 -6.25
C LEU A 78 2.83 0.99 -7.50
N GLU A 79 2.28 1.35 -8.65
CA GLU A 79 3.05 1.48 -9.89
C GLU A 79 4.09 2.61 -9.80
N VAL A 80 3.75 3.75 -9.19
CA VAL A 80 4.73 4.83 -8.92
C VAL A 80 5.86 4.31 -8.04
N CYS A 81 5.55 3.64 -6.92
CA CYS A 81 6.58 3.05 -6.06
C CYS A 81 7.45 2.03 -6.79
N ARG A 82 6.88 1.19 -7.66
CA ARG A 82 7.64 0.23 -8.47
C ARG A 82 8.60 0.93 -9.43
N ALA A 83 8.12 1.93 -10.16
CA ALA A 83 8.94 2.70 -11.09
C ALA A 83 10.08 3.44 -10.37
N VAL A 84 9.82 4.00 -9.18
CA VAL A 84 10.86 4.64 -8.36
C VAL A 84 11.87 3.60 -7.86
N ALA A 85 11.41 2.47 -7.32
CA ALA A 85 12.26 1.41 -6.79
C ALA A 85 13.19 0.84 -7.87
N GLU A 86 12.66 0.59 -9.06
CA GLU A 86 13.44 0.16 -10.23
C GLU A 86 14.49 1.20 -10.61
N ARG A 87 14.09 2.47 -10.74
CA ARG A 87 15.00 3.56 -11.13
C ARG A 87 16.16 3.76 -10.15
N VAL A 88 15.94 3.56 -8.85
CA VAL A 88 16.99 3.70 -7.83
C VAL A 88 17.67 2.38 -7.48
N GLY A 89 17.29 1.27 -8.12
CA GLY A 89 17.92 -0.04 -7.95
C GLY A 89 17.69 -0.66 -6.57
N THR A 90 16.50 -0.51 -6.00
CA THR A 90 16.15 -1.04 -4.68
C THR A 90 14.84 -1.84 -4.69
N ASP A 91 14.55 -2.55 -3.61
CA ASP A 91 13.27 -3.25 -3.44
C ASP A 91 12.18 -2.33 -2.85
N LEU A 92 10.91 -2.70 -3.03
CA LEU A 92 9.77 -1.91 -2.55
C LEU A 92 9.81 -1.64 -1.04
N ARG A 93 10.30 -2.59 -0.24
CA ARG A 93 10.36 -2.45 1.21
C ARG A 93 11.46 -1.49 1.65
N THR A 94 12.59 -1.50 0.96
CA THR A 94 13.67 -0.53 1.18
C THR A 94 13.23 0.87 0.75
N LEU A 95 12.55 1.00 -0.39
CA LEU A 95 11.96 2.27 -0.82
C LEU A 95 10.95 2.82 0.21
N ASP A 96 9.98 2.01 0.63
CA ASP A 96 8.97 2.34 1.64
C ASP A 96 9.59 2.96 2.90
N ARG A 97 10.61 2.31 3.45
CA ARG A 97 11.35 2.81 4.61
C ARG A 97 12.07 4.13 4.33
N ALA A 98 12.65 4.29 3.14
CA ALA A 98 13.36 5.50 2.76
C ALA A 98 12.40 6.69 2.63
N LEU A 99 11.24 6.49 1.97
CA LEU A 99 10.20 7.51 1.85
C LEU A 99 9.69 7.93 3.24
N TRP A 100 9.37 6.95 4.09
CA TRP A 100 8.90 7.21 5.44
C TRP A 100 9.94 7.97 6.30
N GLN A 101 11.20 7.56 6.23
CA GLN A 101 12.29 8.20 6.96
C GLN A 101 12.51 9.65 6.49
N ARG A 102 12.38 9.92 5.19
CA ARG A 102 12.54 11.27 4.63
C ARG A 102 11.48 12.23 5.15
N SER A 103 10.20 11.85 5.10
CA SER A 103 9.11 12.67 5.68
C SER A 103 9.32 12.89 7.19
N LYS A 104 9.76 11.87 7.94
CA LYS A 104 10.09 12.02 9.37
C LYS A 104 11.15 13.10 9.62
N GLU A 105 12.19 13.16 8.80
CA GLU A 105 13.28 14.12 8.92
C GLU A 105 12.91 15.52 8.44
N CYS A 106 12.03 15.62 7.44
CA CYS A 106 11.57 16.90 6.90
C CYS A 106 10.45 17.57 7.72
N GLY A 107 9.75 16.81 8.56
CA GLY A 107 9.00 17.34 9.70
C GLY A 107 8.08 18.52 9.41
N THR A 108 7.09 18.35 8.53
CA THR A 108 5.79 19.02 8.67
C THR A 108 4.90 18.12 9.52
N ALA A 109 4.99 18.31 10.84
CA ALA A 109 4.07 17.69 11.82
C ALA A 109 2.75 18.46 11.87
#